data_AF-A0A940NII3-F1
#
_entry.id   AF-A0A940NII3-F1
#
_cell.length_a   1.000
_cell.length_b   1.000
_cell.length_c   1.000
_cell.angle_alpha   90.00
_cell.angle_beta   90.00
_cell.angle_gamma   90.00
#
_symmetry.space_group_name_H-M   'P 1'
#
loop_
_entity.id
_entity.type
_entity.pdbx_description
1 polymer ?
#
loop_
_entity_poly.entity_id
_entity_poly.type
_entity_poly.pdbx_seq_one_letter_code
_entity_poly.pdbx_strand_id
1 'polypeptide(L)' 'MTFDCFVKLIAINTAKAYGLHPRKGSIGIGSDADPVIYDEHEFALRNSDLHHDVDYTPYKGQMFVAASTCATLEPVRD' A
#
# COMPACT_ATOMS: atom_id res chain seq x y z
N MET A 1 -6.86 -8.19 -14.34
CA MET A 1 -5.96 -7.04 -14.17
C MET A 1 -4.56 -7.58 -13.88
N THR A 2 -3.50 -7.04 -14.48
CA THR A 2 -2.11 -7.46 -14.16
C THR A 2 -1.59 -6.70 -12.94
N PHE A 3 -0.58 -7.23 -12.26
CA PHE A 3 0.04 -6.56 -11.10
C PHE A 3 0.66 -5.19 -11.48
N ASP A 4 1.25 -5.07 -12.67
CA ASP A 4 1.75 -3.78 -13.19
C ASP A 4 0.61 -2.76 -13.39
N CYS A 5 -0.54 -3.18 -13.93
CA CYS A 5 -1.71 -2.30 -14.03
C CYS A 5 -2.24 -1.88 -12.66
N PHE A 6 -2.19 -2.78 -11.66
CA PHE A 6 -2.54 -2.46 -10.28
C PHE A 6 -1.62 -1.39 -9.70
N VAL A 7 -0.30 -1.58 -9.76
CA VAL A 7 0.71 -0.61 -9.29
C VAL A 7 0.56 0.73 -9.98
N LYS A 8 0.29 0.74 -11.30
CA LYS A 8 0.03 1.97 -12.05
C LYS A 8 -1.19 2.73 -11.52
N LEU A 9 -2.28 2.01 -11.24
CA LEU A 9 -3.53 2.59 -10.79
C LEU A 9 -3.43 3.18 -9.38
N ILE A 10 -2.83 2.44 -8.42
CA ILE A 10 -2.86 2.85 -7.01
C ILE A 10 -1.69 3.75 -6.59
N ALA A 11 -0.55 3.71 -7.31
CA ALA A 11 0.66 4.43 -6.92
C ALA A 11 1.14 5.42 -8.01
N ILE A 12 1.53 4.92 -9.18
CA ILE A 12 2.24 5.73 -10.20
C ILE A 12 1.36 6.87 -10.72
N ASN A 13 0.10 6.58 -11.09
CA ASN A 13 -0.78 7.58 -11.70
C ASN A 13 -1.16 8.67 -10.70
N THR A 14 -1.41 8.32 -9.43
CA THR A 14 -1.66 9.27 -8.35
C THR A 14 -0.45 10.18 -8.14
N ALA A 15 0.77 9.61 -8.05
CA ALA A 15 1.99 10.40 -7.89
C ALA A 15 2.23 11.36 -9.07
N LYS A 16 1.91 10.95 -10.30
CA LYS A 16 1.99 11.83 -11.47
C LYS A 16 0.95 12.94 -11.44
N ALA A 17 -0.31 12.61 -11.12
CA ALA A 17 -1.41 13.58 -11.07
C ALA A 17 -1.16 14.72 -10.06
N TYR A 18 -0.51 14.41 -8.94
CA TYR A 18 -0.16 15.39 -7.90
C TYR A 18 1.28 15.94 -8.01
N GLY A 19 2.02 15.64 -9.09
CA GLY A 19 3.36 16.19 -9.31
C GLY A 19 4.45 15.66 -8.35
N LEU A 20 4.25 14.48 -7.75
CA LEU A 20 5.17 13.85 -6.80
C LEU A 20 6.13 12.84 -7.46
N HIS A 21 5.86 12.42 -8.70
CA HIS A 21 6.71 11.49 -9.44
C HIS A 21 7.99 12.18 -9.96
N PRO A 22 9.18 11.55 -9.93
CA PRO A 22 9.47 10.17 -9.53
C PRO A 22 9.80 9.98 -8.04
N ARG A 23 9.74 11.04 -7.22
CA ARG A 23 10.05 10.95 -5.79
C ARG A 23 9.11 9.98 -5.06
N LYS A 24 7.81 9.99 -5.37
CA LYS A 24 6.82 9.00 -4.90
C LYS A 24 6.33 8.11 -6.05
N GLY A 25 5.84 6.92 -5.70
CA GLY A 25 5.23 5.99 -6.65
C GLY A 25 6.23 5.34 -7.62
N SER A 26 7.51 5.25 -7.23
CA SER A 26 8.56 4.58 -8.01
C SER A 26 9.59 3.97 -7.08
N ILE A 27 10.19 2.86 -7.52
CA ILE A 27 11.33 2.24 -6.86
C ILE A 27 12.55 2.51 -7.72
N GLY A 28 13.44 3.37 -7.23
CA GLY A 28 14.62 3.81 -7.96
C GLY A 28 15.50 4.72 -7.12
N ILE A 29 16.74 4.92 -7.56
CA ILE A 29 17.69 5.83 -6.89
C ILE A 29 17.12 7.25 -6.94
N GLY A 30 17.05 7.91 -5.78
CA GLY A 30 16.49 9.26 -5.63
C GLY A 30 14.98 9.30 -5.36
N SER A 31 14.29 8.16 -5.34
CA SER A 31 12.90 8.06 -4.84
C SER A 31 12.89 7.89 -3.31
N ASP A 32 11.77 8.27 -2.68
CA ASP A 32 11.56 8.02 -1.26
C ASP A 32 11.44 6.50 -1.00
N ALA A 33 11.96 6.05 0.13
CA ALA A 33 11.95 4.64 0.54
C ALA A 33 10.60 4.24 1.16
N ASP A 34 9.52 4.29 0.37
CA ASP A 34 8.18 3.87 0.76
C ASP A 34 7.74 2.52 0.11
N PRO A 35 8.47 1.41 0.29
CA PRO A 35 8.03 0.12 -0.22
C PRO A 35 6.89 -0.45 0.61
N VAL A 36 6.01 -1.21 -0.04
CA VAL A 36 5.01 -2.05 0.63
C VAL A 36 5.31 -3.49 0.25
N ILE A 37 5.37 -4.37 1.25
CA ILE A 37 5.45 -5.80 1.01
C ILE A 37 4.03 -6.32 0.82
N TYR A 38 3.78 -6.87 -0.38
CA TYR A 38 2.50 -7.44 -0.75
C TYR A 38 2.58 -8.95 -0.59
N ASP A 39 1.89 -9.49 0.41
CA ASP A 39 1.84 -10.92 0.68
C ASP A 39 0.49 -11.50 0.25
N GLU A 40 0.51 -12.47 -0.67
CA GLU A 40 -0.67 -13.06 -1.27
C GLU A 40 -1.16 -14.27 -0.47
N HIS A 41 -2.00 -14.03 0.53
CA HIS A 41 -2.71 -15.08 1.27
C HIS A 41 -4.18 -14.73 1.51
N GLU A 42 -4.99 -15.73 1.79
CA GLU A 42 -6.41 -15.57 2.11
C GLU A 42 -6.62 -15.15 3.58
N PHE A 43 -7.49 -14.18 3.81
CA PHE A 43 -7.95 -13.82 5.15
C PHE A 43 -9.37 -13.26 5.14
N ALA A 44 -10.06 -13.39 6.28
CA ALA A 44 -11.34 -12.74 6.52
C ALA A 44 -11.12 -11.44 7.30
N LEU A 45 -11.55 -10.30 6.75
CA LEU A 45 -11.30 -9.01 7.39
C LEU A 45 -12.14 -8.81 8.66
N ARG A 46 -11.50 -8.45 9.77
CA ARG A 46 -12.15 -8.01 11.02
C ARG A 46 -11.90 -6.52 11.23
N ASN A 47 -12.80 -5.86 11.96
CA ASN A 47 -12.59 -4.44 12.29
C ASN A 47 -11.29 -4.20 13.09
N SER A 48 -10.93 -5.16 13.96
CA SER A 48 -9.70 -5.12 14.75
C SER A 48 -8.41 -5.20 13.94
N ASP A 49 -8.50 -5.62 12.67
CA ASP A 49 -7.35 -5.71 11.77
C ASP A 49 -7.04 -4.33 11.14
N LEU A 50 -7.98 -3.37 11.23
CA LEU A 50 -7.82 -2.02 10.69
C LEU A 50 -7.32 -1.07 11.78
N HIS A 51 -6.27 -0.32 11.47
CA HIS A 51 -5.70 0.69 12.36
C HIS A 51 -6.44 2.04 12.31
N HIS A 52 -7.75 2.02 12.06
CA HIS A 52 -8.60 3.22 12.01
C HIS A 52 -9.28 3.49 13.36
N ASP A 53 -9.76 4.73 13.55
CA ASP A 53 -10.47 5.15 14.78
C ASP A 53 -12.00 5.05 14.61
N VAL A 54 -12.47 3.92 14.09
CA VAL A 54 -13.89 3.64 13.83
C VAL A 54 -14.23 2.23 14.30
N ASP A 55 -15.44 2.05 14.82
CA ASP A 55 -15.91 0.80 15.43
C ASP A 55 -16.50 -0.21 14.42
N TYR A 56 -16.62 0.16 13.15
CA TYR A 56 -17.09 -0.72 12.08
C TYR A 56 -16.36 -0.51 10.74
N THR A 57 -16.42 -1.56 9.91
CA THR A 57 -16.05 -1.51 8.50
C THR A 57 -17.12 -2.24 7.68
N PRO A 58 -17.57 -1.69 6.53
CA PRO A 58 -18.55 -2.36 5.67
C PRO A 58 -18.03 -3.68 5.10
N TYR A 59 -16.71 -3.89 5.12
CA TYR A 59 -16.06 -5.08 4.58
C TYR A 59 -15.86 -6.19 5.62
N LYS A 60 -16.39 -6.05 6.84
CA LYS A 60 -16.23 -7.03 7.93
C LYS A 60 -16.76 -8.41 7.48
N GLY A 61 -15.92 -9.44 7.62
CA GLY A 61 -16.22 -10.83 7.28
C GLY A 61 -16.06 -11.18 5.80
N GLN A 62 -15.70 -10.22 4.94
CA GLN A 62 -15.37 -10.52 3.54
C GLN A 62 -14.00 -11.20 3.45
N MET A 63 -13.89 -12.15 2.50
CA MET A 63 -12.66 -12.83 2.17
C MET A 63 -11.86 -12.02 1.16
N PHE A 64 -10.59 -11.78 1.47
CA PHE A 64 -9.65 -11.12 0.58
C PHE A 64 -8.45 -12.02 0.30
N VAL A 65 -7.87 -11.84 -0.87
CA VAL A 65 -6.57 -12.42 -1.23
C VAL A 65 -5.59 -11.25 -1.26
N ALA A 66 -4.67 -11.27 -0.29
CA ALA A 66 -3.57 -10.35 -0.04
C ALA A 66 -3.74 -9.36 1.13
N ALA A 67 -2.72 -9.37 2.00
CA ALA A 67 -2.53 -8.37 3.04
C ALA A 67 -1.23 -7.61 2.74
N SER A 68 -1.28 -6.28 2.80
CA SER A 68 -0.09 -5.44 2.71
C SER A 68 0.50 -5.23 4.09
N THR A 69 1.75 -5.63 4.28
CA THR A 69 2.53 -5.18 5.44
C THR A 69 3.26 -3.89 5.07
N CYS A 70 2.93 -2.81 5.77
CA CYS A 70 3.58 -1.52 5.59
C CYS A 70 5.01 -1.60 6.15
N ALA A 71 6.01 -1.40 5.29
CA ALA A 71 7.40 -1.27 5.71
C ALA A 71 7.82 0.19 5.51
N THR A 72 7.49 1.06 6.46
CA THR A 72 8.15 2.36 6.55
C THR A 72 9.58 2.12 7.01
N LEU A 73 10.54 2.18 6.09
CA LEU A 73 11.95 2.23 6.43
C LEU A 73 12.27 3.69 6.74
N GLU A 74 12.35 4.04 8.02
CA GLU A 74 12.90 5.35 8.37
C GLU A 74 14.35 5.40 7.88
N PRO A 75 14.79 6.52 7.27
CA PRO A 75 16.19 6.68 6.92
C PRO A 75 17.00 6.59 8.20
N VAL A 76 17.99 5.69 8.22
CA VAL A 76 19.02 5.67 9.27
C VAL A 76 19.66 7.06 9.26
N ARG A 77 19.35 7.85 10.29
CA ARG A 77 20.06 9.10 10.53
C ARG A 77 21.39 8.72 11.18
N ASP A 78 22.48 9.04 10.51
CA ASP A 78 23.83 8.99 11.09
C ASP A 78 23.93 9.92 12.32
#